data_AF-A0A933KM90-F1
#
_entry.id   AF-A0A933KM90-F1
#
_cell.length_a   1.000
_cell.length_b   1.000
_cell.length_c   1.000
_cell.angle_alpha   90.00
_cell.angle_beta   90.00
_cell.angle_gamma   90.00
#
_symmetry.space_group_name_H-M   'P 1'
#
loop_
_entity.id
_entity.type
_entity.pdbx_description
1 polymer ?
#
loop_
_entity_poly.entity_id
_entity_poly.type
_entity_poly.pdbx_seq_one_letter_code
_entity_poly.pdbx_strand_id
1 'polypeptide(L)'
;MTDIVNESPRAHARIVYLGPVSPHWEIYGDYGDRALVDEFRTRALARLVLLPRDDPQFRRNRERIVRDAERERITIEWVLGVPEPQV
;
A
#
# COMPACT_ATOMS: atom_id res chain seq x y z
N MET A 1 22.77 -6.43 -24.63
CA MET A 1 22.62 -6.28 -23.17
C MET A 1 21.53 -5.23 -23.01
N THR A 2 20.30 -5.64 -22.74
CA THR A 2 19.15 -4.73 -22.76
C THR A 2 19.23 -3.87 -21.51
N ASP A 3 19.49 -2.57 -21.67
CA ASP A 3 19.42 -1.62 -20.57
C ASP A 3 18.01 -1.66 -19.99
N ILE A 4 17.88 -2.22 -18.79
CA ILE A 4 16.66 -2.09 -18.01
C ILE A 4 16.67 -0.64 -17.55
N VAL A 5 15.99 0.23 -18.30
CA VAL A 5 15.78 1.62 -17.89
C VAL A 5 14.96 1.59 -16.61
N ASN A 6 15.64 1.65 -15.47
CA ASN A 6 15.02 1.77 -14.17
C ASN A 6 14.53 3.22 -14.02
N GLU A 7 13.38 3.51 -14.64
CA GLU A 7 12.77 4.83 -14.58
C GLU A 7 12.47 5.19 -13.11
N SER A 8 12.74 6.44 -12.75
CA SER A 8 12.52 6.91 -11.38
C SER A 8 11.05 6.75 -10.94
N PRO A 9 10.80 6.51 -9.63
CA PRO A 9 9.45 6.48 -9.10
C PRO A 9 8.69 7.77 -9.39
N ARG A 10 7.42 7.64 -9.76
CA ARG A 10 6.51 8.76 -10.01
C ARG A 10 5.82 9.27 -8.73
N ALA A 11 5.72 8.41 -7.71
CA ALA A 11 5.10 8.73 -6.45
C ALA A 11 5.53 7.77 -5.32
N HIS A 12 5.13 8.11 -4.10
CA HIS A 12 5.24 7.26 -2.93
C HIS A 12 3.94 7.22 -2.13
N ALA A 13 3.56 6.05 -1.63
CA ALA A 13 2.43 5.88 -0.73
C ALA A 13 2.76 5.00 0.50
N ARG A 14 2.37 5.47 1.69
CA ARG A 14 2.41 4.69 2.94
C ARG A 14 1.06 4.04 3.19
N ILE A 15 1.08 2.72 3.40
CA ILE A 15 -0.09 1.91 3.76
C ILE A 15 0.03 1.55 5.24
N VAL A 16 -0.83 2.17 6.05
CA VAL A 16 -0.76 2.15 7.51
C VAL A 16 -1.83 1.22 8.06
N TYR A 17 -1.43 0.28 8.92
CA TYR A 17 -2.37 -0.54 9.70
C TYR A 17 -2.82 0.26 10.92
N LEU A 18 -4.12 0.54 11.00
CA LEU A 18 -4.73 1.29 12.11
C LEU A 18 -5.09 0.39 13.29
N GLY A 19 -5.25 -0.91 13.05
CA GLY A 19 -5.57 -1.89 14.08
C GLY A 19 -6.72 -2.84 13.71
N PRO A 20 -7.18 -3.65 14.67
CA PRO A 20 -8.17 -4.70 14.45
C PRO A 20 -9.61 -4.18 14.32
N VAL A 21 -9.85 -2.87 14.43
CA VAL A 21 -11.17 -2.24 14.28
C VAL A 21 -11.23 -1.52 12.94
N SER A 22 -12.35 -1.64 12.22
CA SER A 22 -12.53 -1.00 10.92
C SER A 22 -12.64 0.53 11.05
N PRO A 23 -12.01 1.31 10.15
CA PRO A 23 -11.16 0.88 9.04
C PRO A 23 -9.79 0.36 9.50
N HIS A 24 -9.39 -0.83 9.04
CA HIS A 24 -8.11 -1.45 9.41
C HIS A 24 -6.90 -0.75 8.80
N TRP A 25 -7.11 -0.04 7.69
CA TRP A 25 -6.03 0.51 6.88
C TRP A 25 -6.32 1.95 6.49
N GLU A 26 -5.25 2.72 6.44
CA GLU A 26 -5.23 4.03 5.79
C GLU A 26 -4.06 4.10 4.82
N ILE A 27 -4.21 4.93 3.78
CA ILE A 27 -3.17 5.13 2.77
C ILE A 27 -2.92 6.61 2.62
N TYR A 28 -1.66 7.01 2.77
CA TYR A 28 -1.18 8.38 2.61
C TYR A 28 -0.27 8.47 1.40
N GLY A 29 -0.38 9.55 0.63
CA GLY A 29 0.62 9.92 -0.37
C GLY A 29 1.66 10.82 0.25
N ASP A 30 2.94 10.48 0.12
CA ASP A 30 4.02 11.30 0.67
C ASP A 30 4.57 12.29 -0.38
N TYR A 31 4.71 11.86 -1.64
CA TYR A 31 5.07 12.72 -2.76
C TYR A 31 4.59 12.14 -4.10
N GLY A 32 4.63 12.95 -5.16
CA GLY A 32 4.35 12.56 -6.54
C GLY A 32 3.07 13.16 -7.12
N ASP A 33 2.64 12.63 -8.26
CA ASP A 33 1.38 13.02 -8.90
C ASP A 33 0.19 12.63 -8.03
N ARG A 34 -0.58 13.63 -7.59
CA ARG A 34 -1.73 13.43 -6.70
C ARG A 34 -2.83 12.57 -7.32
N ALA A 35 -3.13 12.75 -8.60
CA ALA A 35 -4.19 11.98 -9.25
C ALA A 35 -3.80 10.49 -9.32
N LEU A 36 -2.54 10.21 -9.63
CA LEU A 36 -1.98 8.86 -9.63
C LEU A 36 -2.09 8.19 -8.25
N VAL A 37 -1.71 8.92 -7.19
CA VAL A 37 -1.80 8.41 -5.81
C VAL A 37 -3.24 8.18 -5.37
N ASP A 38 -4.16 9.11 -5.69
CA ASP A 38 -5.58 9.01 -5.30
C ASP A 38 -6.27 7.82 -5.99
N GLU A 39 -5.95 7.58 -7.27
CA GLU A 39 -6.42 6.42 -8.02
C GLU A 39 -5.86 5.10 -7.45
N PHE A 40 -4.57 5.05 -7.16
CA PHE A 40 -3.92 3.89 -6.52
C PHE A 40 -4.53 3.62 -5.13
N ARG A 41 -4.69 4.66 -4.30
CA ARG A 41 -5.32 4.59 -2.98
C ARG A 41 -6.71 3.97 -3.05
N THR A 42 -7.52 4.40 -4.00
CA THR A 42 -8.89 3.88 -4.18
C THR A 42 -8.86 2.37 -4.47
N ARG A 43 -8.01 1.93 -5.41
CA ARG A 43 -7.88 0.51 -5.77
C ARG A 43 -7.27 -0.35 -4.65
N ALA A 44 -6.34 0.20 -3.88
CA ALA A 44 -5.71 -0.49 -2.76
C ALA A 44 -6.67 -0.61 -1.57
N LEU A 45 -7.37 0.45 -1.18
CA LEU A 45 -8.37 0.41 -0.10
C LEU A 45 -9.53 -0.53 -0.45
N ALA A 46 -10.00 -0.57 -1.70
CA ALA A 46 -11.03 -1.53 -2.12
C ALA A 46 -10.62 -3.00 -1.89
N ARG A 47 -9.32 -3.30 -1.95
CA ARG A 47 -8.78 -4.64 -1.66
C ARG A 47 -8.56 -4.89 -0.16
N LEU A 48 -8.42 -3.84 0.64
CA LEU A 48 -8.06 -3.94 2.06
C LEU A 48 -9.24 -3.69 3.02
N VAL A 49 -10.35 -3.10 2.56
CA VAL A 49 -11.41 -2.52 3.40
C VAL A 49 -12.00 -3.48 4.45
N LEU A 50 -12.11 -4.77 4.16
CA LEU A 50 -12.64 -5.78 5.11
C LEU A 50 -11.56 -6.73 5.67
N LEU A 51 -10.29 -6.52 5.32
CA LEU A 51 -9.24 -7.50 5.62
C LEU A 51 -8.34 -6.98 6.74
N PRO A 52 -8.40 -7.53 7.96
CA PRO A 52 -7.36 -7.30 8.95
C PRO A 52 -6.03 -7.92 8.48
N ARG A 53 -4.92 -7.55 9.12
CA ARG A 53 -3.57 -8.01 8.77
C ARG A 53 -3.41 -9.53 8.77
N ASP A 54 -4.05 -10.21 9.71
CA ASP A 54 -3.87 -11.65 9.91
C ASP A 54 -4.85 -12.51 9.07
N ASP A 55 -5.66 -11.87 8.21
CA ASP A 55 -6.58 -12.56 7.30
C ASP A 55 -5.83 -13.32 6.18
N PRO A 56 -6.20 -14.57 5.83
CA PRO A 56 -5.55 -15.31 4.75
C PRO A 56 -5.55 -14.60 3.38
N GLN A 57 -6.63 -13.87 3.06
CA GLN A 57 -6.80 -13.12 1.82
C GLN A 57 -5.91 -11.88 1.77
N PHE A 58 -5.47 -11.34 2.93
CA PHE A 58 -4.59 -10.18 3.00
C PHE A 58 -3.30 -10.40 2.19
N ARG A 59 -2.67 -11.57 2.29
CA ARG A 59 -1.43 -11.88 1.56
C ARG A 59 -1.59 -11.76 0.04
N ARG A 60 -2.69 -12.30 -0.50
CA ARG A 60 -3.01 -12.23 -1.94
C ARG A 60 -3.29 -10.80 -2.40
N ASN A 61 -4.03 -10.05 -1.58
CA ASN A 61 -4.35 -8.66 -1.91
C ASN A 61 -3.12 -7.76 -1.80
N ARG A 62 -2.24 -8.01 -0.84
CA ARG A 62 -0.95 -7.33 -0.71
C ARG A 62 -0.08 -7.53 -1.96
N GLU A 63 0.04 -8.75 -2.47
CA GLU A 63 0.76 -9.01 -3.72
C GLU A 63 0.16 -8.28 -4.92
N ARG A 64 -1.18 -8.23 -5.02
CA ARG A 64 -1.87 -7.47 -6.08
C ARG A 64 -1.59 -5.97 -5.97
N ILE A 65 -1.59 -5.42 -4.75
CA ILE A 65 -1.28 -4.01 -4.50
C ILE A 65 0.17 -3.69 -4.87
N VAL A 66 1.12 -4.58 -4.53
CA VAL A 66 2.53 -4.44 -4.92
C VAL A 66 2.65 -4.38 -6.44
N ARG A 67 2.00 -5.29 -7.18
CA ARG A 67 2.05 -5.30 -8.65
C ARG A 67 1.39 -4.07 -9.29
N ASP A 68 0.28 -3.60 -8.72
CA ASP A 68 -0.37 -2.35 -9.16
C ASP A 68 0.61 -1.16 -8.99
N ALA A 69 1.28 -1.08 -7.84
CA ALA A 69 2.26 -0.04 -7.55
C ALA A 69 3.48 -0.10 -8.49
N GLU A 70 4.04 -1.28 -8.71
CA GLU A 70 5.16 -1.52 -9.65
C GLU A 70 4.81 -1.06 -11.08
N ARG A 71 3.63 -1.43 -11.58
CA ARG A 71 3.16 -1.08 -12.93
C ARG A 71 3.05 0.43 -13.12
N GLU A 72 2.70 1.15 -12.06
CA GLU A 72 2.48 2.59 -12.07
C GLU A 72 3.70 3.40 -11.63
N ARG A 73 4.80 2.72 -11.26
CA ARG A 73 6.02 3.29 -10.68
C ARG A 73 5.75 4.08 -9.40
N ILE A 74 4.87 3.55 -8.57
CA ILE A 74 4.59 4.05 -7.23
C ILE A 74 5.42 3.20 -6.27
N THR A 75 6.27 3.84 -5.47
CA THR A 75 6.91 3.16 -4.35
C THR A 75 5.92 3.06 -3.19
N ILE A 76 5.97 1.96 -2.44
CA ILE A 76 5.06 1.77 -1.30
C ILE A 76 5.81 1.36 -0.05
N GLU A 77 5.33 1.83 1.10
CA GLU A 77 5.80 1.42 2.41
C GLU A 77 4.62 0.87 3.23
N TRP A 78 4.85 -0.23 3.95
CA TRP A 78 3.86 -0.83 4.84
C TRP A 78 4.20 -0.49 6.30
N VAL A 79 3.37 0.33 6.94
CA VAL A 79 3.53 0.73 8.35
C VAL A 79 2.55 -0.08 9.19
N LEU A 80 3.02 -1.20 9.74
CA LEU A 80 2.14 -2.16 10.43
C LEU A 80 1.88 -1.85 11.91
N GLY A 81 2.51 -0.79 12.44
CA GLY A 81 2.59 -0.53 13.87
C GLY A 81 3.43 -1.59 14.58
N VAL A 82 4.27 -1.19 15.53
CA VAL A 82 4.75 -2.15 16.53
C VAL A 82 3.57 -2.39 17.46
N PRO A 83 3.13 -3.63 17.74
CA PRO A 83 2.24 -3.83 18.87
C PRO A 83 3.02 -3.40 20.11
N GLU A 84 2.71 -2.23 20.67
CA GLU A 84 3.17 -1.91 22.01
C GLU A 84 2.62 -3.00 22.93
N PRO A 85 3.47 -3.74 23.66
CA PRO A 85 2.97 -4.61 24.70
C PRO A 85 2.23 -3.73 25.70
N GLN A 86 0.92 -3.92 25.83
CA GLN A 86 0.18 -3.36 26.96
C GLN A 86 0.80 -3.95 28.23
N VAL A 87 1.46 -3.07 29.00
CA VAL A 87 2.03 -3.34 30.32
C VAL A 87 0.96 -3.80 31.31
#